data_AF-A0A563D9I8-F1
#
_entry.id   AF-A0A563D9I8-F1
#
_cell.length_a   1.000
_cell.length_b   1.000
_cell.length_c   1.000
_cell.angle_alpha   90.00
_cell.angle_beta   90.00
_cell.angle_gamma   90.00
#
_symmetry.space_group_name_H-M   'P 1'
#
loop_
_entity.id
_entity.type
_entity.pdbx_description
1 polymer ?
#
loop_
_entity_poly.entity_id
_entity_poly.type
_entity_poly.pdbx_seq_one_letter_code
_entity_poly.pdbx_strand_id
1 'polypeptide(L)'
;MEKTDELSKLKNRIDWFCENKVNAFSPTISPAPKSMERNEIESPYEAIQYYLKNGIEELIVQKKYMGSYCDIYLHKDLNKTYFVSRNGYIIEHIDLDKAKQAFKELHSRLDWNGIEYIIIQSELMPWSVLGKGLIENEFGGYLYIHENHFEVLKNSEVYKKIEALKQSSDYKNYIQFRNNHSSKEIKEKYPEHIVRQYNSLENFWVKNLDHYKNAIDIYSKQISHFGKEEDIYFKPFNILKIVKEDESEIFVNDNLSYQDVNDDYFLHISIKTEKDKKIAEEKIYHWFNDLSNENEEGIIIKPRKAFIKGVAPALKVRNNHYLTMIYGINFLEDYPYYLNKRKINKKLECSIKDWMINWDLLKAPYIQINKENYYFKNLVYDRIMGERVEGTLDLRL
;
A
#
# COMPACT_ATOMS: atom_id res chain seq x y z
N MET A 1 -2.46 -13.58 -33.93
CA MET A 1 -1.81 -12.25 -33.89
C MET A 1 -1.65 -11.75 -32.47
N GLU A 2 -2.70 -11.66 -31.65
CA GLU A 2 -2.61 -11.15 -30.25
C GLU A 2 -1.64 -11.92 -29.34
N LYS A 3 -1.70 -13.27 -29.30
CA LYS A 3 -0.77 -14.07 -28.48
C LYS A 3 0.70 -13.90 -28.87
N THR A 4 0.97 -13.66 -30.16
CA THR A 4 2.33 -13.45 -30.68
C THR A 4 2.87 -12.08 -30.27
N ASP A 5 2.00 -11.07 -30.22
CA ASP A 5 2.33 -9.71 -29.76
C ASP A 5 2.61 -9.67 -28.25
N GLU A 6 1.82 -10.36 -27.43
CA GLU A 6 2.06 -10.44 -25.98
C GLU A 6 3.40 -11.13 -25.63
N LEU A 7 3.73 -12.22 -26.31
CA LEU A 7 5.01 -12.92 -26.12
C LEU A 7 6.19 -12.05 -26.55
N SER A 8 6.04 -11.28 -27.64
CA SER A 8 7.07 -10.33 -28.08
C SER A 8 7.29 -9.22 -27.05
N LYS A 9 6.21 -8.61 -26.54
CA LYS A 9 6.29 -7.59 -25.48
C LYS A 9 6.96 -8.11 -24.22
N LEU A 10 6.62 -9.34 -23.79
CA LEU A 10 7.22 -9.96 -22.62
C LEU A 10 8.73 -10.20 -22.81
N LYS A 11 9.12 -10.76 -23.96
CA LYS A 11 10.53 -10.98 -24.29
C LYS A 11 11.30 -9.65 -24.30
N ASN A 12 10.74 -8.62 -24.94
CA ASN A 12 11.36 -7.30 -25.00
C ASN A 12 11.53 -6.69 -23.60
N ARG A 13 10.54 -6.83 -22.71
CA ARG A 13 10.65 -6.38 -21.31
C ARG A 13 11.79 -7.08 -20.57
N ILE A 14 11.92 -8.40 -20.73
CA ILE A 14 12.99 -9.18 -20.10
C ILE A 14 14.36 -8.77 -20.66
N ASP A 15 14.48 -8.70 -21.99
CA ASP A 15 15.72 -8.31 -22.65
C ASP A 15 16.14 -6.88 -22.23
N TRP A 16 15.18 -5.97 -22.13
CA TRP A 16 15.39 -4.61 -21.64
C TRP A 16 15.88 -4.59 -20.19
N PHE A 17 15.29 -5.38 -19.30
CA PHE A 17 15.72 -5.49 -17.90
C PHE A 17 17.19 -5.95 -17.79
N CYS A 18 17.59 -6.91 -18.63
CA CYS A 18 18.97 -7.40 -18.70
C CYS A 18 19.94 -6.36 -19.29
N GLU A 19 19.56 -5.67 -20.38
CA GLU A 19 20.40 -4.64 -21.02
C GLU A 19 20.67 -3.47 -20.08
N ASN A 20 19.67 -3.08 -19.30
CA ASN A 20 19.76 -1.99 -18.34
C ASN A 20 20.37 -2.41 -17.01
N LYS A 21 20.91 -3.62 -16.93
CA LYS A 21 21.66 -4.13 -15.76
C LYS A 21 20.89 -4.03 -14.43
N VAL A 22 19.56 -4.12 -14.49
CA VAL A 22 18.73 -4.14 -13.29
C VAL A 22 18.96 -5.48 -12.57
N ASN A 23 19.25 -5.43 -11.28
CA ASN A 23 19.64 -6.57 -10.44
C ASN A 23 18.64 -6.87 -9.30
N ALA A 24 17.62 -6.04 -9.12
CA ALA A 24 16.58 -6.19 -8.10
C ALA A 24 15.18 -5.96 -8.70
N PHE A 25 14.17 -6.57 -8.10
CA PHE A 25 12.77 -6.40 -8.47
C PHE A 25 11.91 -6.48 -7.20
N SER A 26 11.21 -5.39 -6.88
CA SER A 26 10.38 -5.27 -5.67
C SER A 26 9.38 -6.42 -5.52
N PRO A 27 9.17 -6.93 -4.30
CA PRO A 27 8.04 -7.80 -4.01
C PRO A 27 6.74 -6.99 -3.88
N THR A 28 5.59 -7.68 -3.92
CA THR A 28 4.43 -7.15 -3.19
C THR A 28 4.66 -7.25 -1.70
N ILE A 29 4.12 -6.30 -0.94
CA ILE A 29 4.08 -6.38 0.53
C ILE A 29 2.64 -6.71 0.93
N SER A 30 2.48 -7.74 1.77
CA SER A 30 1.18 -8.07 2.35
C SER A 30 0.85 -7.15 3.52
N PRO A 31 -0.44 -6.81 3.73
CA PRO A 31 -0.91 -6.38 5.04
C PRO A 31 -0.60 -7.40 6.12
N ALA A 32 -0.49 -6.92 7.35
CA ALA A 32 -0.59 -7.76 8.53
C ALA A 32 -1.93 -8.52 8.56
N PRO A 33 -1.99 -9.71 9.18
CA PRO A 33 -3.26 -10.39 9.40
C PRO A 33 -4.21 -9.50 10.22
N LYS A 34 -5.51 -9.68 9.99
CA LYS A 34 -6.57 -9.00 10.76
C LYS A 34 -6.75 -9.65 12.12
N SER A 35 -7.19 -8.87 13.10
CA SER A 35 -7.66 -9.37 14.39
C SER A 35 -9.15 -9.03 14.57
N MET A 36 -10.00 -10.06 14.60
CA MET A 36 -11.43 -9.88 14.88
C MET A 36 -11.66 -9.43 16.33
N GLU A 37 -10.90 -10.01 17.27
CA GLU A 37 -10.98 -9.72 18.69
C GLU A 37 -10.63 -8.25 19.00
N ARG A 38 -9.59 -7.72 18.33
CA ARG A 38 -9.15 -6.33 18.51
C ARG A 38 -9.85 -5.34 17.59
N ASN A 39 -10.76 -5.82 16.73
CA ASN A 39 -11.42 -5.00 15.70
C ASN A 39 -10.41 -4.28 14.78
N GLU A 40 -9.35 -4.97 14.35
CA GLU A 40 -8.24 -4.44 13.56
C GLU A 40 -8.17 -5.12 12.19
N ILE A 41 -8.35 -4.36 11.13
CA ILE A 41 -8.31 -4.87 9.76
C ILE A 41 -6.87 -5.16 9.28
N GLU A 42 -5.89 -4.48 9.86
CA GLU A 42 -4.45 -4.75 9.81
C GLU A 42 -3.94 -4.63 11.25
N SER A 43 -3.44 -5.72 11.83
CA SER A 43 -3.14 -5.76 13.27
C SER A 43 -1.64 -5.78 13.53
N PRO A 44 -1.07 -4.79 14.27
CA PRO A 44 0.30 -4.89 14.77
C PRO A 44 0.51 -6.15 15.62
N TYR A 45 -0.48 -6.50 16.45
CA TYR A 45 -0.45 -7.72 17.26
C TYR A 45 -0.28 -8.97 16.41
N GLU A 46 -1.12 -9.15 15.38
CA GLU A 46 -1.03 -10.34 14.52
C GLU A 46 0.22 -10.36 13.64
N ALA A 47 0.78 -9.19 13.31
CA ALA A 47 2.07 -9.13 12.62
C ALA A 47 3.21 -9.68 13.51
N ILE A 48 3.25 -9.29 14.78
CA ILE A 48 4.21 -9.83 15.76
C ILE A 48 3.99 -11.34 15.92
N GLN A 49 2.73 -11.78 16.07
CA GLN A 49 2.41 -13.21 16.17
C GLN A 49 2.85 -14.00 14.92
N TYR A 50 2.65 -13.44 13.72
CA TYR A 50 3.09 -14.07 12.48
C TYR A 50 4.59 -14.35 12.50
N TYR A 51 5.40 -13.34 12.86
CA TYR A 51 6.85 -13.51 12.89
C TYR A 51 7.32 -14.48 13.97
N LEU A 52 6.78 -14.38 15.20
CA LEU A 52 7.11 -15.30 16.29
C LEU A 52 6.76 -16.77 15.96
N LYS A 53 5.59 -17.01 15.34
CA LYS A 53 5.19 -18.36 14.88
C LYS A 53 6.12 -18.93 13.81
N ASN A 54 6.84 -18.06 13.09
CA ASN A 54 7.87 -18.45 12.12
C ASN A 54 9.28 -18.47 12.73
N GLY A 55 9.41 -18.43 14.06
CA GLY A 55 10.70 -18.48 14.77
C GLY A 55 11.53 -17.20 14.67
N ILE A 56 10.90 -16.07 14.34
CA ILE A 56 11.57 -14.77 14.21
C ILE A 56 11.34 -13.94 15.47
N GLU A 57 12.40 -13.78 16.24
CA GLU A 57 12.39 -13.08 17.53
C GLU A 57 12.98 -11.66 17.46
N GLU A 58 13.55 -11.27 16.32
CA GLU A 58 14.19 -9.96 16.15
C GLU A 58 13.53 -9.20 14.99
N LEU A 59 12.88 -8.09 15.33
CA LEU A 59 12.04 -7.31 14.41
C LEU A 59 12.55 -5.88 14.28
N ILE A 60 12.36 -5.34 13.08
CA ILE A 60 12.56 -3.95 12.73
C ILE A 60 11.20 -3.37 12.36
N VAL A 61 10.82 -2.26 12.99
CA VAL A 61 9.60 -1.52 12.64
C VAL A 61 10.01 -0.16 12.14
N GLN A 62 9.59 0.17 10.93
CA GLN A 62 9.87 1.45 10.26
C GLN A 62 8.56 2.16 9.98
N LYS A 63 8.63 3.48 9.84
CA LYS A 63 7.54 4.28 9.29
C LYS A 63 7.29 3.81 7.85
N LYS A 64 6.02 3.65 7.48
CA LYS A 64 5.65 3.44 6.10
C LYS A 64 5.43 4.80 5.44
N TYR A 65 6.38 5.22 4.62
CA TYR A 65 6.28 6.45 3.85
C TYR A 65 5.27 6.27 2.71
N MET A 66 4.56 7.36 2.39
CA MET A 66 3.60 7.42 1.29
C MET A 66 4.25 8.10 0.08
N GLY A 67 4.92 7.31 -0.75
CA GLY A 67 5.57 7.78 -1.97
C GLY A 67 5.50 6.75 -3.08
N SER A 68 6.59 6.62 -3.82
CA SER A 68 6.76 5.57 -4.82
C SER A 68 8.02 4.75 -4.52
N TYR A 69 7.90 3.43 -4.44
CA TYR A 69 9.07 2.56 -4.33
C TYR A 69 10.06 2.83 -5.46
N CYS A 70 11.33 2.98 -5.08
CA CYS A 70 12.44 3.22 -5.97
C CYS A 70 13.70 2.52 -5.48
N ASP A 71 14.24 1.59 -6.26
CA ASP A 71 15.60 1.09 -6.08
C ASP A 71 16.60 2.11 -6.65
N ILE A 72 17.60 2.46 -5.85
CA ILE A 72 18.65 3.40 -6.18
C ILE A 72 19.92 2.61 -6.45
N TYR A 73 20.46 2.73 -7.66
CA TYR A 73 21.79 2.24 -7.98
C TYR A 73 22.76 3.40 -7.77
N LEU A 74 23.14 3.61 -6.51
CA LEU A 74 23.95 4.75 -6.09
C LEU A 74 25.42 4.48 -6.40
N HIS A 75 25.94 5.16 -7.41
CA HIS A 75 27.34 5.01 -7.84
C HIS A 75 28.27 5.95 -7.09
N LYS A 76 29.54 5.53 -6.97
CA LYS A 76 30.64 6.38 -6.49
C LYS A 76 30.74 7.67 -7.28
N ASP A 77 30.66 7.57 -8.62
CA ASP A 77 30.38 8.72 -9.47
C ASP A 77 28.86 8.95 -9.53
N LEU A 78 28.40 9.96 -8.79
CA LEU A 78 26.97 10.29 -8.67
C LEU A 78 26.29 10.54 -10.03
N ASN A 79 27.04 10.91 -11.07
CA ASN A 79 26.47 11.11 -12.40
C ASN A 79 25.99 9.81 -13.06
N LYS A 80 26.58 8.66 -12.67
CA LYS A 80 26.19 7.32 -13.14
C LYS A 80 25.00 6.75 -12.38
N THR A 81 24.57 7.37 -11.28
CA THR A 81 23.43 6.92 -10.49
C THR A 81 22.15 6.91 -11.31
N TYR A 82 21.37 5.83 -11.17
CA TYR A 82 20.06 5.68 -11.79
C TYR A 82 19.05 5.06 -10.83
N PHE A 83 17.78 5.17 -11.22
CA PHE A 83 16.62 4.91 -10.37
C PHE A 83 15.75 3.86 -11.05
N VAL A 84 15.31 2.84 -10.31
CA VAL A 84 14.49 1.74 -10.85
C VAL A 84 13.18 1.66 -10.07
N SER A 85 12.08 1.74 -10.79
CA SER A 85 10.72 1.61 -10.26
C SER A 85 10.43 0.22 -9.70
N ARG A 86 9.34 0.11 -8.95
CA ARG A 86 8.80 -1.14 -8.41
C ARG A 86 8.75 -2.32 -9.40
N ASN A 87 8.49 -2.02 -10.67
CA ASN A 87 8.24 -3.03 -11.71
C ASN A 87 9.47 -3.32 -12.59
N GLY A 88 10.65 -2.82 -12.18
CA GLY A 88 11.91 -3.11 -12.86
C GLY A 88 12.25 -2.21 -14.04
N TYR A 89 11.64 -1.03 -14.14
CA TYR A 89 11.96 -0.04 -15.18
C TYR A 89 12.76 1.13 -14.62
N ILE A 90 13.72 1.62 -15.40
CA ILE A 90 14.47 2.84 -15.08
C ILE A 90 13.49 4.02 -15.14
N ILE A 91 13.58 4.88 -14.13
CA ILE A 91 12.79 6.10 -14.03
C ILE A 91 13.58 7.23 -14.69
N GLU A 92 13.13 7.68 -15.85
CA GLU A 92 13.74 8.80 -16.59
C GLU A 92 12.83 10.05 -16.62
N HIS A 93 11.55 9.89 -16.29
CA HIS A 93 10.52 10.93 -16.40
C HIS A 93 10.40 11.77 -15.11
N ILE A 94 11.53 12.08 -14.48
CA ILE A 94 11.64 12.98 -13.32
C ILE A 94 12.81 13.95 -13.54
N ASP A 95 12.93 14.97 -12.69
CA ASP A 95 14.13 15.81 -12.66
C ASP A 95 15.31 15.00 -12.08
N LEU A 96 16.07 14.35 -12.97
CA LEU A 96 17.19 13.48 -12.62
C LEU A 96 18.33 14.23 -11.93
N ASP A 97 18.52 15.51 -12.23
CA ASP A 97 19.55 16.32 -11.60
C ASP A 97 19.19 16.59 -10.15
N LYS A 98 17.94 17.02 -9.87
CA LYS A 98 17.43 17.14 -8.49
C LYS A 98 17.46 15.79 -7.77
N ALA A 99 17.05 14.71 -8.43
CA ALA A 99 17.03 13.38 -7.84
C ALA A 99 18.44 12.93 -7.41
N LYS A 100 19.46 13.11 -8.27
CA LYS A 100 20.86 12.83 -7.91
C LYS A 100 21.35 13.76 -6.79
N GLN A 101 21.00 15.04 -6.84
CA GLN A 101 21.39 16.01 -5.81
C GLN A 101 20.82 15.67 -4.44
N ALA A 102 19.62 15.09 -4.36
CA ALA A 102 19.01 14.66 -3.10
C ALA A 102 19.84 13.60 -2.36
N PHE A 103 20.73 12.87 -3.06
CA PHE A 103 21.63 11.88 -2.46
C PHE A 103 22.99 12.44 -2.04
N LYS A 104 23.31 13.72 -2.28
CA LYS A 104 24.64 14.28 -1.97
C LYS A 104 25.04 14.10 -0.50
N GLU A 105 24.11 14.34 0.41
CA GLU A 105 24.38 14.21 1.84
C GLU A 105 24.67 12.74 2.22
N LEU A 106 23.78 11.81 1.84
CA LEU A 106 24.01 10.38 2.07
C LEU A 106 25.30 9.90 1.41
N HIS A 107 25.54 10.27 0.15
CA HIS A 107 26.74 9.94 -0.60
C HIS A 107 28.02 10.36 0.13
N SER A 108 28.03 11.55 0.73
CA SER A 108 29.17 12.07 1.50
C SER A 108 29.46 11.32 2.81
N ARG A 109 28.45 10.64 3.38
CA ARG A 109 28.60 9.84 4.62
C ARG A 109 29.10 8.42 4.37
N LEU A 110 28.98 7.93 3.14
CA LEU A 110 29.39 6.58 2.77
C LEU A 110 30.89 6.52 2.50
N ASP A 111 31.54 5.46 2.99
CA ASP A 111 32.93 5.17 2.63
C ASP A 111 33.00 4.47 1.27
N TRP A 112 33.45 5.20 0.26
CA TRP A 112 33.57 4.71 -1.13
C TRP A 112 34.89 3.99 -1.43
N ASN A 113 35.72 3.69 -0.43
CA ASN A 113 36.97 2.97 -0.64
C ASN A 113 36.70 1.54 -1.12
N GLY A 114 37.09 1.25 -2.36
CA GLY A 114 36.88 -0.04 -3.00
C GLY A 114 35.42 -0.36 -3.35
N ILE A 115 34.50 0.59 -3.27
CA ILE A 115 33.09 0.44 -3.66
C ILE A 115 32.84 1.16 -4.99
N GLU A 116 32.26 0.46 -5.97
CA GLU A 116 31.83 1.07 -7.24
C GLU A 116 30.40 1.62 -7.15
N TYR A 117 29.46 0.84 -6.59
CA TYR A 117 28.09 1.27 -6.35
C TYR A 117 27.36 0.43 -5.30
N ILE A 118 26.23 0.95 -4.82
CA ILE A 118 25.37 0.32 -3.81
C ILE A 118 23.93 0.30 -4.32
N ILE A 119 23.24 -0.84 -4.19
CA ILE A 119 21.80 -0.97 -4.48
C ILE A 119 21.03 -0.72 -3.17
N ILE A 120 20.26 0.37 -3.12
CA ILE A 120 19.53 0.82 -1.94
C ILE A 120 18.04 0.89 -2.27
N GLN A 121 17.19 0.25 -1.47
CA GLN A 121 15.75 0.42 -1.58
C GLN A 121 15.33 1.73 -0.92
N SER A 122 14.45 2.48 -1.57
CA SER A 122 13.99 3.78 -1.10
C SER A 122 12.54 4.03 -1.45
N GLU A 123 11.92 4.97 -0.74
CA GLU A 123 10.70 5.63 -1.18
C GLU A 123 11.06 6.97 -1.83
N LEU A 124 10.72 7.14 -3.11
CA LEU A 124 10.75 8.41 -3.82
C LEU A 124 9.56 9.27 -3.36
N MET A 125 9.86 10.48 -2.90
CA MET A 125 8.91 11.41 -2.30
C MET A 125 8.93 12.77 -3.03
N PRO A 126 7.85 13.56 -2.92
CA PRO A 126 6.50 13.16 -2.45
C PRO A 126 5.76 12.25 -3.45
N TRP A 127 4.62 11.68 -3.02
CA TRP A 127 3.77 10.83 -3.89
C TRP A 127 3.39 11.51 -5.21
N SER A 128 3.22 12.84 -5.20
CA SER A 128 2.86 13.64 -6.38
C SER A 128 3.88 13.55 -7.52
N VAL A 129 5.16 13.26 -7.26
CA VAL A 129 6.21 13.18 -8.30
C VAL A 129 5.87 12.18 -9.40
N LEU A 130 5.39 10.99 -9.03
CA LEU A 130 4.94 9.96 -9.98
C LEU A 130 3.43 9.75 -9.97
N GLY A 131 2.74 10.25 -8.94
CA GLY A 131 1.33 9.99 -8.66
C GLY A 131 0.37 11.11 -9.02
N LYS A 132 0.83 12.28 -9.49
CA LYS A 132 -0.02 13.48 -9.69
C LYS A 132 -1.33 13.19 -10.42
N GLY A 133 -1.28 12.55 -11.59
CA GLY A 133 -2.48 12.24 -12.36
C GLY A 133 -3.44 11.28 -11.64
N LEU A 134 -2.93 10.35 -10.83
CA LEU A 134 -3.77 9.46 -10.02
C LEU A 134 -4.45 10.22 -8.88
N ILE A 135 -3.69 11.11 -8.21
CA ILE A 135 -4.19 11.95 -7.11
C ILE A 135 -5.33 12.83 -7.62
N GLU A 136 -5.12 13.55 -8.73
CA GLU A 136 -6.10 14.50 -9.26
C GLU A 136 -7.35 13.78 -9.79
N ASN A 137 -7.17 12.78 -10.65
CA ASN A 137 -8.28 12.20 -11.42
C ASN A 137 -9.11 11.20 -10.60
N GLU A 138 -8.48 10.37 -9.77
CA GLU A 138 -9.19 9.34 -9.02
C GLU A 138 -9.55 9.82 -7.62
N PHE A 139 -8.56 10.24 -6.82
CA PHE A 139 -8.80 10.60 -5.43
C PHE A 139 -9.47 11.97 -5.27
N GLY A 140 -8.98 12.98 -6.00
CA GLY A 140 -9.54 14.33 -6.03
C GLY A 140 -10.95 14.33 -6.63
N GLY A 141 -11.14 13.63 -7.75
CA GLY A 141 -12.45 13.44 -8.37
C GLY A 141 -13.47 12.77 -7.43
N TYR A 142 -13.07 11.70 -6.74
CA TYR A 142 -13.90 11.02 -5.74
C TYR A 142 -14.30 11.95 -4.59
N LEU A 143 -13.34 12.69 -4.02
CA LEU A 143 -13.58 13.65 -2.94
C LEU A 143 -14.59 14.73 -3.37
N TYR A 144 -14.37 15.34 -4.53
CA TYR A 144 -15.23 16.40 -5.06
C TYR A 144 -16.69 15.94 -5.20
N ILE A 145 -16.94 14.72 -5.67
CA ILE A 145 -18.30 14.17 -5.78
C ILE A 145 -18.97 14.10 -4.40
N HIS A 146 -18.26 13.61 -3.39
CA HIS A 146 -18.81 13.44 -2.06
C HIS A 146 -19.05 14.76 -1.33
N GLU A 147 -18.15 15.74 -1.47
CA GLU A 147 -18.31 17.09 -0.95
C GLU A 147 -19.55 17.78 -1.55
N ASN A 148 -19.70 17.75 -2.87
CA ASN A 148 -20.88 18.32 -3.53
C ASN A 148 -22.17 17.61 -3.13
N HIS A 149 -22.15 16.27 -3.05
CA HIS A 149 -23.32 15.51 -2.62
C HIS A 149 -23.71 15.87 -1.18
N PHE A 150 -22.74 16.02 -0.27
CA PHE A 150 -22.98 16.49 1.09
C PHE A 150 -23.63 17.88 1.11
N GLU A 151 -23.07 18.85 0.37
CA GLU A 151 -23.61 20.21 0.33
C GLU A 151 -25.03 20.26 -0.24
N VAL A 152 -25.33 19.48 -1.28
CA VAL A 152 -26.70 19.36 -1.81
C VAL A 152 -27.64 18.78 -0.76
N LEU A 153 -27.27 17.69 -0.11
CA LEU A 153 -28.11 17.05 0.91
C LEU A 153 -28.38 17.99 2.09
N LYS A 154 -27.33 18.64 2.62
CA LYS A 154 -27.38 19.56 3.75
C LYS A 154 -28.25 20.78 3.48
N ASN A 155 -28.15 21.35 2.29
CA ASN A 155 -28.85 22.60 1.94
C ASN A 155 -30.22 22.36 1.27
N SER A 156 -30.59 21.11 1.01
CA SER A 156 -31.90 20.75 0.46
C SER A 156 -32.93 20.38 1.54
N GLU A 157 -34.21 20.45 1.19
CA GLU A 157 -35.28 19.94 2.05
C GLU A 157 -35.56 18.44 1.86
N VAL A 158 -34.74 17.70 1.09
CA VAL A 158 -35.02 16.30 0.71
C VAL A 158 -35.18 15.43 1.95
N TYR A 159 -34.25 15.49 2.90
CA TYR A 159 -34.29 14.67 4.11
C TYR A 159 -35.49 15.04 4.99
N LYS A 160 -35.74 16.34 5.20
CA LYS A 160 -36.89 16.85 5.95
C LYS A 160 -38.22 16.39 5.35
N LYS A 161 -38.36 16.44 4.01
CA LYS A 161 -39.58 16.01 3.31
C LYS A 161 -39.77 14.49 3.35
N ILE A 162 -38.69 13.72 3.18
CA ILE A 162 -38.74 12.26 3.31
C ILE A 162 -39.15 11.87 4.73
N GLU A 163 -38.57 12.50 5.75
CA GLU A 163 -38.92 12.23 7.15
C GLU A 163 -40.38 12.59 7.44
N ALA A 164 -40.83 13.79 7.05
CA ALA A 164 -42.23 14.20 7.21
C ALA A 164 -43.20 13.22 6.53
N LEU A 165 -42.86 12.74 5.33
CA LEU A 165 -43.67 11.77 4.60
C LEU A 165 -43.67 10.39 5.29
N LYS A 166 -42.52 9.93 5.79
CA LYS A 166 -42.42 8.69 6.58
C LYS A 166 -43.21 8.77 7.90
N GLN A 167 -43.45 9.97 8.42
CA GLN A 167 -44.27 10.18 9.61
C GLN A 167 -45.78 10.27 9.33
N SER A 168 -46.20 10.45 8.07
CA SER A 168 -47.60 10.55 7.68
C SER A 168 -48.40 9.28 7.98
N SER A 169 -49.70 9.44 8.26
CA SER A 169 -50.63 8.33 8.47
C SER A 169 -50.68 7.39 7.27
N ASP A 170 -50.68 7.94 6.05
CA ASP A 170 -50.85 7.15 4.83
C ASP A 170 -49.67 6.22 4.57
N TYR A 171 -48.44 6.72 4.78
CA TYR A 171 -47.23 5.92 4.66
C TYR A 171 -47.20 4.82 5.74
N LYS A 172 -47.48 5.16 7.00
CA LYS A 172 -47.51 4.19 8.12
C LYS A 172 -48.54 3.08 7.88
N ASN A 173 -49.75 3.45 7.44
CA ASN A 173 -50.81 2.52 7.11
C ASN A 173 -50.41 1.59 5.95
N TYR A 174 -49.76 2.13 4.92
CA TYR A 174 -49.24 1.33 3.81
C TYR A 174 -48.18 0.32 4.27
N ILE A 175 -47.17 0.74 5.04
CA ILE A 175 -46.10 -0.15 5.52
C ILE A 175 -46.70 -1.25 6.41
N GLN A 176 -47.62 -0.90 7.32
CA GLN A 176 -48.31 -1.89 8.15
C GLN A 176 -49.09 -2.90 7.32
N PHE A 177 -49.81 -2.46 6.29
CA PHE A 177 -50.52 -3.37 5.39
C PHE A 177 -49.54 -4.27 4.63
N ARG A 178 -48.51 -3.68 4.00
CA ARG A 178 -47.51 -4.39 3.19
C ARG A 178 -46.81 -5.50 3.97
N ASN A 179 -46.43 -5.26 5.22
CA ASN A 179 -45.72 -6.25 6.03
C ASN A 179 -46.55 -7.50 6.36
N ASN A 180 -47.88 -7.45 6.18
CA ASN A 180 -48.80 -8.53 6.54
C ASN A 180 -49.54 -9.13 5.34
N HIS A 181 -49.30 -8.65 4.12
CA HIS A 181 -50.05 -9.05 2.93
C HIS A 181 -49.13 -9.40 1.75
N SER A 182 -49.61 -10.25 0.86
CA SER A 182 -48.89 -10.65 -0.34
C SER A 182 -48.81 -9.52 -1.37
N SER A 183 -47.86 -9.63 -2.30
CA SER A 183 -47.71 -8.66 -3.41
C SER A 183 -48.97 -8.52 -4.28
N LYS A 184 -49.82 -9.55 -4.35
CA LYS A 184 -51.09 -9.51 -5.09
C LYS A 184 -52.12 -8.64 -4.36
N GLU A 185 -52.31 -8.89 -3.06
CA GLU A 185 -53.23 -8.14 -2.21
C GLU A 185 -52.84 -6.66 -2.09
N ILE A 186 -51.53 -6.36 -2.07
CA ILE A 186 -51.03 -4.98 -2.09
C ILE A 186 -51.45 -4.25 -3.37
N LYS A 187 -51.33 -4.90 -4.54
CA LYS A 187 -51.70 -4.31 -5.84
C LYS A 187 -53.21 -4.15 -6.02
N GLU A 188 -54.00 -5.00 -5.37
CA GLU A 188 -55.47 -4.88 -5.36
C GLU A 188 -55.93 -3.71 -4.48
N LYS A 189 -55.26 -3.45 -3.36
CA LYS A 189 -55.62 -2.40 -2.41
C LYS A 189 -55.06 -1.01 -2.74
N TYR A 190 -53.83 -0.93 -3.24
CA TYR A 190 -53.13 0.34 -3.48
C TYR A 190 -52.84 0.55 -4.97
N PRO A 191 -53.04 1.77 -5.49
CA PRO A 191 -52.63 2.12 -6.84
C PRO A 191 -51.12 1.91 -7.07
N GLU A 192 -50.74 1.52 -8.29
CA GLU A 192 -49.34 1.21 -8.63
C GLU A 192 -48.36 2.35 -8.31
N HIS A 193 -48.76 3.60 -8.53
CA HIS A 193 -47.92 4.76 -8.25
C HIS A 193 -47.64 4.93 -6.75
N ILE A 194 -48.58 4.57 -5.86
CA ILE A 194 -48.40 4.60 -4.41
C ILE A 194 -47.43 3.50 -3.98
N VAL A 195 -47.63 2.28 -4.50
CA VAL A 195 -46.74 1.13 -4.23
C VAL A 195 -45.30 1.49 -4.61
N ARG A 196 -45.10 2.04 -5.82
CA ARG A 196 -43.79 2.49 -6.30
C ARG A 196 -43.20 3.57 -5.39
N GLN A 197 -43.97 4.62 -5.09
CA GLN A 197 -43.49 5.76 -4.31
C GLN A 197 -43.07 5.35 -2.90
N TYR A 198 -43.91 4.62 -2.18
CA TYR A 198 -43.66 4.24 -0.80
C TYR A 198 -42.58 3.16 -0.66
N ASN A 199 -42.50 2.22 -1.60
CA ASN A 199 -41.38 1.28 -1.65
C ASN A 199 -40.05 1.99 -1.92
N SER A 200 -40.04 3.00 -2.79
CA SER A 200 -38.83 3.80 -3.06
C SER A 200 -38.35 4.56 -1.82
N LEU A 201 -39.27 5.06 -0.98
CA LEU A 201 -38.92 5.80 0.24
C LEU A 201 -38.40 4.89 1.35
N GLU A 202 -38.94 3.69 1.48
CA GLU A 202 -38.43 2.69 2.42
C GLU A 202 -36.97 2.36 2.10
N ASN A 203 -36.67 2.14 0.81
CA ASN A 203 -35.33 1.83 0.32
C ASN A 203 -34.42 3.05 0.23
N PHE A 204 -34.92 4.27 0.47
CA PHE A 204 -34.10 5.47 0.45
C PHE A 204 -33.18 5.47 1.67
N TRP A 205 -31.88 5.33 1.43
CA TRP A 205 -30.87 5.33 2.46
C TRP A 205 -30.63 6.76 2.96
N VAL A 206 -31.12 7.05 4.17
CA VAL A 206 -30.86 8.33 4.84
C VAL A 206 -29.50 8.25 5.52
N LYS A 207 -28.54 9.05 5.03
CA LYS A 207 -27.21 9.15 5.65
C LYS A 207 -27.27 10.00 6.91
N ASN A 208 -26.55 9.60 7.95
CA ASN A 208 -26.18 10.52 9.02
C ASN A 208 -25.20 11.56 8.44
N LEU A 209 -25.65 12.81 8.31
CA LEU A 209 -24.87 13.87 7.67
C LEU A 209 -23.60 14.22 8.46
N ASP A 210 -23.62 14.12 9.78
CA ASP A 210 -22.45 14.40 10.62
C ASP A 210 -21.37 13.33 10.42
N HIS A 211 -21.75 12.05 10.43
CA HIS A 211 -20.82 10.96 10.16
C HIS A 211 -20.27 11.02 8.73
N TYR A 212 -21.13 11.33 7.75
CA TYR A 212 -20.75 11.47 6.36
C TYR A 212 -19.78 12.64 6.16
N LYS A 213 -20.03 13.79 6.79
CA LYS A 213 -19.10 14.94 6.78
C LYS A 213 -17.76 14.59 7.42
N ASN A 214 -17.77 13.97 8.60
CA ASN A 214 -16.54 13.55 9.27
C ASN A 214 -15.69 12.61 8.39
N ALA A 215 -16.31 11.67 7.69
CA ALA A 215 -15.60 10.79 6.77
C ALA A 215 -15.00 11.53 5.56
N ILE A 216 -15.73 12.49 4.99
CA ILE A 216 -15.23 13.38 3.94
C ILE A 216 -14.03 14.19 4.44
N ASP A 217 -14.09 14.71 5.66
CA ASP A 217 -13.02 15.51 6.26
C ASP A 217 -11.75 14.67 6.50
N ILE A 218 -11.90 13.43 6.98
CA ILE A 218 -10.78 12.48 7.10
C ILE A 218 -10.14 12.24 5.73
N TYR A 219 -10.94 11.93 4.70
CA TYR A 219 -10.45 11.69 3.34
C TYR A 219 -9.73 12.93 2.78
N SER A 220 -10.36 14.10 2.90
CA SER A 220 -9.83 15.39 2.45
C SER A 220 -8.50 15.73 3.10
N LYS A 221 -8.39 15.51 4.42
CA LYS A 221 -7.15 15.72 5.18
C LYS A 221 -6.03 14.81 4.70
N GLN A 222 -6.32 13.54 4.42
CA GLN A 222 -5.33 12.56 3.93
C GLN A 222 -4.83 12.93 2.53
N ILE A 223 -5.74 13.29 1.61
CA ILE A 223 -5.36 13.76 0.27
C ILE A 223 -4.55 15.04 0.33
N SER A 224 -4.95 15.99 1.16
CA SER A 224 -4.21 17.24 1.33
C SER A 224 -2.82 17.01 1.97
N HIS A 225 -2.67 15.99 2.80
CA HIS A 225 -1.40 15.66 3.45
C HIS A 225 -0.42 14.98 2.49
N PHE A 226 -0.86 13.95 1.76
CA PHE A 226 0.02 13.17 0.86
C PHE A 226 0.09 13.70 -0.57
N GLY A 227 -0.92 14.45 -1.01
CA GLY A 227 -1.00 15.01 -2.35
C GLY A 227 -0.24 16.32 -2.54
N LYS A 228 0.56 16.74 -1.55
CA LYS A 228 1.35 17.96 -1.64
C LYS A 228 2.36 17.89 -2.77
N GLU A 229 2.56 19.02 -3.43
CA GLU A 229 3.65 19.21 -4.38
C GLU A 229 4.82 19.88 -3.63
N GLU A 230 5.91 19.14 -3.51
CA GLU A 230 7.15 19.55 -2.85
C GLU A 230 8.34 19.13 -3.73
N ASP A 231 9.54 19.64 -3.44
CA ASP A 231 10.74 19.21 -4.15
C ASP A 231 11.00 17.71 -3.95
N ILE A 232 11.62 17.07 -4.95
CA ILE A 232 11.96 15.65 -4.91
C ILE A 232 12.91 15.36 -3.75
N TYR A 233 12.57 14.38 -2.93
CA TYR A 233 13.45 13.81 -1.91
C TYR A 233 13.26 12.30 -1.79
N PHE A 234 14.10 11.64 -1.01
CA PHE A 234 14.09 10.19 -0.86
C PHE A 234 14.09 9.79 0.61
N LYS A 235 13.45 8.65 0.90
CA LYS A 235 13.51 7.97 2.20
C LYS A 235 14.06 6.55 2.00
N PRO A 236 15.40 6.39 1.92
CA PRO A 236 16.04 5.09 1.83
C PRO A 236 15.68 4.22 3.03
N PHE A 237 15.57 2.90 2.86
CA PHE A 237 15.15 2.04 3.97
C PHE A 237 15.82 0.67 4.07
N ASN A 238 16.65 0.28 3.11
CA ASN A 238 17.42 -0.96 3.17
C ASN A 238 18.53 -0.96 2.11
N ILE A 239 19.72 -1.45 2.47
CA ILE A 239 20.77 -1.76 1.50
C ILE A 239 20.61 -3.22 1.07
N LEU A 240 20.47 -3.48 -0.22
CA LEU A 240 20.37 -4.84 -0.75
C LEU A 240 21.75 -5.44 -0.98
N LYS A 241 22.62 -4.68 -1.64
CA LYS A 241 23.88 -5.19 -2.20
C LYS A 241 24.89 -4.06 -2.38
N ILE A 242 26.16 -4.36 -2.12
CA ILE A 242 27.30 -3.48 -2.37
C ILE A 242 28.16 -4.15 -3.43
N VAL A 243 28.56 -3.41 -4.46
CA VAL A 243 29.43 -3.92 -5.54
C VAL A 243 30.73 -3.14 -5.52
N LYS A 244 31.83 -3.89 -5.47
CA LYS A 244 33.18 -3.35 -5.36
C LYS A 244 33.82 -3.08 -6.71
N GLU A 245 34.87 -2.28 -6.69
CA GLU A 245 35.69 -1.97 -7.88
C GLU A 245 36.39 -3.21 -8.45
N ASP A 246 36.65 -4.23 -7.61
CA ASP A 246 37.22 -5.53 -8.01
C ASP A 246 36.15 -6.55 -8.48
N GLU A 247 34.93 -6.08 -8.72
CA GLU A 247 33.75 -6.87 -9.11
C GLU A 247 33.24 -7.86 -8.06
N SER A 248 33.87 -7.93 -6.88
CA SER A 248 33.33 -8.69 -5.76
C SER A 248 32.09 -7.99 -5.19
N GLU A 249 31.17 -8.78 -4.64
CA GLU A 249 29.87 -8.29 -4.20
C GLU A 249 29.59 -8.70 -2.77
N ILE A 250 29.03 -7.78 -1.99
CA ILE A 250 28.56 -8.04 -0.63
C ILE A 250 27.05 -8.02 -0.65
N PHE A 251 26.46 -9.15 -0.27
CA PHE A 251 25.04 -9.26 -0.07
C PHE A 251 24.69 -8.93 1.39
N VAL A 252 24.05 -7.78 1.64
CA VAL A 252 23.92 -7.20 2.99
C VAL A 252 22.96 -8.00 3.88
N ASN A 253 21.79 -8.39 3.35
CA ASN A 253 20.78 -9.23 4.04
C ASN A 253 20.29 -8.70 5.40
N ASP A 254 20.26 -7.39 5.60
CA ASP A 254 20.15 -6.86 6.95
C ASP A 254 19.35 -5.56 7.06
N ASN A 255 18.15 -5.60 7.66
CA ASN A 255 17.23 -4.45 7.71
C ASN A 255 17.68 -3.33 8.67
N LEU A 256 18.68 -3.49 9.54
CA LEU A 256 19.31 -2.37 10.28
C LEU A 256 20.22 -1.55 9.39
N SER A 257 20.54 -2.00 8.17
CA SER A 257 21.17 -1.11 7.19
C SER A 257 20.34 0.15 6.93
N TYR A 258 19.07 0.16 7.35
CA TYR A 258 18.26 1.37 7.52
C TYR A 258 19.01 2.52 8.21
N GLN A 259 19.68 2.26 9.34
CA GLN A 259 20.39 3.30 10.11
C GLN A 259 21.60 3.88 9.36
N ASP A 260 22.11 3.15 8.36
CA ASP A 260 23.24 3.58 7.55
C ASP A 260 22.80 4.51 6.40
N VAL A 261 21.49 4.53 6.08
CA VAL A 261 20.94 5.27 4.93
C VAL A 261 19.80 6.21 5.28
N ASN A 262 19.31 6.20 6.52
CA ASN A 262 18.18 6.98 6.97
C ASN A 262 18.29 7.34 8.46
N ASP A 263 18.03 8.61 8.76
CA ASP A 263 18.15 9.18 10.11
C ASP A 263 16.79 9.25 10.83
N ASP A 264 15.69 8.86 10.18
CA ASP A 264 14.36 8.83 10.78
C ASP A 264 14.26 7.75 11.87
N TYR A 265 13.44 8.00 12.88
CA TYR A 265 13.21 7.06 13.97
C TYR A 265 12.66 5.71 13.49
N PHE A 266 13.13 4.63 14.11
CA PHE A 266 12.63 3.27 13.90
C PHE A 266 12.77 2.45 15.19
N LEU A 267 12.06 1.32 15.27
CA LEU A 267 12.17 0.40 16.40
C LEU A 267 13.00 -0.82 16.02
N HIS A 268 13.97 -1.17 16.86
CA HIS A 268 14.64 -2.46 16.86
C HIS A 268 14.25 -3.23 18.11
N ILE A 269 13.62 -4.39 17.92
CA ILE A 269 12.96 -5.12 19.00
C ILE A 269 13.45 -6.56 19.01
N SER A 270 13.84 -7.05 20.19
CA SER A 270 14.09 -8.47 20.46
C SER A 270 13.02 -9.01 21.40
N ILE A 271 12.41 -10.14 21.03
CA ILE A 271 11.31 -10.78 21.74
C ILE A 271 11.73 -12.21 22.10
N LYS A 272 12.30 -12.40 23.29
CA LYS A 272 12.76 -13.72 23.78
C LYS A 272 11.81 -14.33 24.81
N THR A 273 10.98 -13.51 25.42
CA THR A 273 10.06 -13.89 26.48
C THR A 273 8.68 -13.29 26.25
N GLU A 274 7.66 -13.82 26.92
CA GLU A 274 6.31 -13.23 26.88
C GLU A 274 6.29 -11.81 27.45
N LYS A 275 7.22 -11.46 28.36
CA LYS A 275 7.38 -10.09 28.85
C LYS A 275 7.89 -9.17 27.76
N ASP A 276 8.89 -9.59 26.99
CA ASP A 276 9.44 -8.81 25.88
C ASP A 276 8.38 -8.59 24.81
N LYS A 277 7.54 -9.60 24.55
CA LYS A 277 6.42 -9.52 23.62
C LYS A 277 5.42 -8.43 24.02
N LYS A 278 5.03 -8.38 25.30
CA LYS A 278 4.13 -7.32 25.79
C LYS A 278 4.74 -5.93 25.64
N ILE A 279 6.02 -5.78 25.97
CA ILE A 279 6.75 -4.51 25.79
C ILE A 279 6.84 -4.12 24.31
N ALA A 280 7.09 -5.09 23.42
CA ALA A 280 7.13 -4.89 21.98
C ALA A 280 5.77 -4.41 21.45
N GLU A 281 4.69 -5.09 21.84
CA GLU A 281 3.32 -4.70 21.50
C GLU A 281 3.05 -3.26 21.94
N GLU A 282 3.27 -2.92 23.21
CA GLU A 282 3.05 -1.56 23.74
C GLU A 282 3.81 -0.49 22.95
N LYS A 283 5.10 -0.69 22.68
CA LYS A 283 5.93 0.25 21.92
C LYS A 283 5.46 0.43 20.48
N ILE A 284 5.13 -0.67 19.82
CA ILE A 284 4.68 -0.64 18.41
C ILE A 284 3.33 0.05 18.30
N TYR A 285 2.37 -0.26 19.18
CA TYR A 285 1.07 0.39 19.19
C TYR A 285 1.17 1.87 19.52
N HIS A 286 2.02 2.25 20.50
CA HIS A 286 2.24 3.65 20.84
C HIS A 286 2.73 4.44 19.62
N TRP A 287 3.80 3.98 18.98
CA TRP A 287 4.35 4.68 17.82
C TRP A 287 3.40 4.65 16.60
N PHE A 288 2.68 3.55 16.38
CA PHE A 288 1.64 3.49 15.34
C PHE A 288 0.54 4.54 15.57
N ASN A 289 0.13 4.75 16.81
CA ASN A 289 -0.86 5.77 17.16
C ASN A 289 -0.31 7.19 16.96
N ASP A 290 0.95 7.44 17.31
CA ASP A 290 1.60 8.74 17.06
C ASP A 290 1.61 9.07 15.55
N LEU A 291 2.06 8.12 14.72
CA LEU A 291 2.03 8.26 13.26
C LEU A 291 0.60 8.45 12.71
N SER A 292 -0.38 7.77 13.30
CA SER A 292 -1.79 7.93 12.93
C SER A 292 -2.32 9.34 13.23
N ASN A 293 -1.91 9.94 14.34
CA ASN A 293 -2.25 11.32 14.72
C ASN A 293 -1.57 12.34 13.80
N GLU A 294 -0.34 12.04 13.38
CA GLU A 294 0.43 12.81 12.40
C GLU A 294 -0.11 12.69 10.96
N ASN A 295 -1.08 11.78 10.72
CA ASN A 295 -1.69 11.50 9.42
C ASN A 295 -0.78 10.74 8.45
N GLU A 296 0.28 10.13 8.95
CA GLU A 296 1.18 9.26 8.20
C GLU A 296 0.48 7.96 7.78
N GLU A 297 1.01 7.20 6.83
CA GLU A 297 0.29 6.00 6.33
C GLU A 297 0.23 4.89 7.39
N GLY A 298 1.30 4.74 8.18
CA GLY A 298 1.39 3.76 9.26
C GLY A 298 2.80 3.20 9.40
N ILE A 299 2.90 1.91 9.71
CA ILE A 299 4.16 1.22 9.96
C ILE A 299 4.36 0.03 9.03
N ILE A 300 5.61 -0.40 8.92
CA ILE A 300 6.00 -1.65 8.28
C ILE A 300 6.85 -2.45 9.26
N ILE A 301 6.44 -3.70 9.53
CA ILE A 301 7.13 -4.61 10.45
C ILE A 301 7.89 -5.63 9.61
N LYS A 302 9.18 -5.78 9.88
CA LYS A 302 10.13 -6.60 9.12
C LYS A 302 10.94 -7.51 10.06
N PRO A 303 11.41 -8.68 9.62
CA PRO A 303 12.47 -9.40 10.34
C PRO A 303 13.78 -8.59 10.29
N ARG A 304 14.64 -8.76 11.29
CA ARG A 304 16.00 -8.19 11.28
C ARG A 304 16.80 -8.61 10.04
N LYS A 305 16.90 -9.92 9.83
CA LYS A 305 17.49 -10.51 8.63
C LYS A 305 16.53 -10.33 7.46
N ALA A 306 16.97 -9.66 6.40
CA ALA A 306 16.06 -9.21 5.34
C ALA A 306 15.44 -10.37 4.56
N PHE A 307 16.17 -11.47 4.34
CA PHE A 307 15.71 -12.61 3.55
C PHE A 307 15.74 -13.90 4.36
N ILE A 308 14.56 -14.48 4.50
CA ILE A 308 14.32 -15.73 5.21
C ILE A 308 13.34 -16.56 4.38
N LYS A 309 13.72 -17.79 4.05
CA LYS A 309 12.91 -18.68 3.22
C LYS A 309 11.56 -18.96 3.89
N GLY A 310 10.46 -18.75 3.15
CA GLY A 310 9.11 -19.04 3.62
C GLY A 310 8.49 -17.97 4.53
N VAL A 311 9.20 -16.88 4.80
CA VAL A 311 8.75 -15.79 5.69
C VAL A 311 8.55 -14.52 4.87
N ALA A 312 7.50 -13.76 5.19
CA ALA A 312 7.20 -12.52 4.48
C ALA A 312 8.31 -11.47 4.70
N PRO A 313 8.74 -10.75 3.64
CA PRO A 313 9.73 -9.68 3.76
C PRO A 313 9.32 -8.60 4.75
N ALA A 314 8.03 -8.29 4.77
CA ALA A 314 7.45 -7.28 5.62
C ALA A 314 5.93 -7.47 5.71
N LEU A 315 5.34 -6.93 6.77
CA LEU A 315 3.90 -6.75 6.91
C LEU A 315 3.62 -5.26 7.10
N LYS A 316 2.80 -4.69 6.21
CA LYS A 316 2.33 -3.30 6.37
C LYS A 316 1.15 -3.27 7.37
N VAL A 317 1.12 -2.23 8.20
CA VAL A 317 -0.02 -1.90 9.04
C VAL A 317 -0.33 -0.42 8.85
N ARG A 318 -1.44 -0.16 8.17
CA ARG A 318 -1.90 1.18 7.82
C ARG A 318 -3.03 1.61 8.76
N ASN A 319 -3.04 2.88 9.11
CA ASN A 319 -4.05 3.40 10.01
C ASN A 319 -5.40 3.65 9.31
N ASN A 320 -6.44 3.79 10.11
CA ASN A 320 -7.80 3.90 9.60
C ASN A 320 -8.09 5.21 8.85
N HIS A 321 -7.36 6.31 9.14
CA HIS A 321 -7.47 7.54 8.34
C HIS A 321 -6.95 7.29 6.93
N TYR A 322 -5.75 6.71 6.80
CA TYR A 322 -5.20 6.31 5.50
C TYR A 322 -6.09 5.29 4.79
N LEU A 323 -6.58 4.28 5.49
CA LEU A 323 -7.46 3.26 4.89
C LEU A 323 -8.79 3.83 4.41
N THR A 324 -9.27 4.94 4.98
CA THR A 324 -10.44 5.67 4.45
C THR A 324 -10.18 6.20 3.03
N MET A 325 -8.94 6.60 2.73
CA MET A 325 -8.53 6.99 1.38
C MET A 325 -8.59 5.81 0.39
N ILE A 326 -8.26 4.60 0.86
CA ILE A 326 -8.18 3.38 0.03
C ILE A 326 -9.53 2.67 -0.13
N TYR A 327 -10.34 2.61 0.93
CA TYR A 327 -11.64 1.92 0.94
C TYR A 327 -12.83 2.86 0.67
N GLY A 328 -12.60 4.17 0.70
CA GLY A 328 -13.62 5.20 0.51
C GLY A 328 -14.20 5.72 1.83
N ILE A 329 -14.96 6.80 1.74
CA ILE A 329 -15.57 7.51 2.88
C ILE A 329 -16.49 6.64 3.75
N ASN A 330 -17.09 5.58 3.21
CA ASN A 330 -17.92 4.66 4.01
C ASN A 330 -17.08 3.68 4.85
N PHE A 331 -15.74 3.67 4.72
CA PHE A 331 -14.88 2.67 5.32
C PHE A 331 -15.11 2.45 6.82
N LEU A 332 -15.25 3.54 7.58
CA LEU A 332 -15.45 3.49 9.03
C LEU A 332 -16.86 3.02 9.41
N GLU A 333 -17.87 3.43 8.64
CA GLU A 333 -19.27 3.01 8.84
C GLU A 333 -19.46 1.53 8.52
N ASP A 334 -18.90 1.08 7.39
CA ASP A 334 -18.95 -0.30 6.91
C ASP A 334 -17.77 -1.15 7.42
N TYR A 335 -17.08 -0.72 8.47
CA TYR A 335 -15.85 -1.36 8.93
C TYR A 335 -16.04 -2.87 9.26
N PRO A 336 -17.12 -3.32 9.93
CA PRO A 336 -17.35 -4.74 10.16
C PRO A 336 -17.47 -5.56 8.86
N TYR A 337 -18.02 -4.97 7.79
CA TYR A 337 -18.08 -5.63 6.48
C TYR A 337 -16.68 -5.83 5.91
N TYR A 338 -15.85 -4.79 5.91
CA TYR A 338 -14.47 -4.87 5.39
C TYR A 338 -13.60 -5.81 6.22
N LEU A 339 -13.71 -5.73 7.55
CA LEU A 339 -13.01 -6.62 8.47
C LEU A 339 -13.35 -8.09 8.18
N ASN A 340 -14.62 -8.43 8.03
CA ASN A 340 -15.05 -9.80 7.71
C ASN A 340 -14.57 -10.25 6.32
N LYS A 341 -14.70 -9.39 5.31
CA LYS A 341 -14.39 -9.72 3.91
C LYS A 341 -12.89 -9.90 3.66
N ARG A 342 -12.03 -9.22 4.42
CA ARG A 342 -10.59 -9.19 4.16
C ARG A 342 -9.93 -10.56 4.26
N LYS A 343 -9.16 -10.92 3.22
CA LYS A 343 -8.36 -12.14 3.12
C LYS A 343 -7.01 -11.79 2.50
N ILE A 344 -5.91 -12.15 3.18
CA ILE A 344 -4.56 -11.76 2.74
C ILE A 344 -3.72 -12.93 2.22
N ASN A 345 -4.14 -14.19 2.42
CA ASN A 345 -3.29 -15.37 2.21
C ASN A 345 -2.60 -15.40 0.84
N LYS A 346 -3.36 -15.18 -0.25
CA LYS A 346 -2.78 -15.13 -1.60
C LYS A 346 -1.77 -13.98 -1.79
N LYS A 347 -2.03 -12.81 -1.18
CA LYS A 347 -1.14 -11.65 -1.23
C LYS A 347 0.14 -11.92 -0.42
N LEU A 348 0.01 -12.60 0.72
CA LEU A 348 1.12 -13.04 1.56
C LEU A 348 1.99 -14.09 0.84
N GLU A 349 1.37 -15.08 0.19
CA GLU A 349 2.07 -16.07 -0.63
C GLU A 349 2.86 -15.42 -1.77
N CYS A 350 2.25 -14.48 -2.50
CA CYS A 350 2.97 -13.70 -3.52
C CYS A 350 4.12 -12.91 -2.90
N SER A 351 3.88 -12.20 -1.79
CA SER A 351 4.91 -11.42 -1.10
C SER A 351 6.14 -12.27 -0.72
N ILE A 352 5.93 -13.49 -0.21
CA ILE A 352 7.00 -14.42 0.15
C ILE A 352 7.73 -14.89 -1.11
N LYS A 353 6.98 -15.33 -2.14
CA LYS A 353 7.56 -15.85 -3.38
C LYS A 353 8.38 -14.79 -4.12
N ASP A 354 7.81 -13.60 -4.31
CA ASP A 354 8.47 -12.50 -5.03
C ASP A 354 9.77 -12.10 -4.33
N TRP A 355 9.78 -12.12 -3.00
CA TRP A 355 10.98 -11.80 -2.24
C TRP A 355 12.09 -12.82 -2.39
N MET A 356 11.74 -14.10 -2.50
CA MET A 356 12.72 -15.16 -2.79
C MET A 356 13.19 -15.12 -4.25
N ILE A 357 12.35 -14.69 -5.20
CA ILE A 357 12.83 -14.41 -6.57
C ILE A 357 13.82 -13.23 -6.54
N ASN A 358 13.52 -12.17 -5.78
CA ASN A 358 14.43 -11.02 -5.63
C ASN A 358 15.77 -11.43 -5.00
N TRP A 359 15.76 -12.34 -4.03
CA TRP A 359 16.98 -12.94 -3.47
C TRP A 359 17.81 -13.63 -4.55
N ASP A 360 17.18 -14.44 -5.41
CA ASP A 360 17.87 -15.13 -6.50
C ASP A 360 18.38 -14.17 -7.57
N LEU A 361 17.63 -13.10 -7.88
CA LEU A 361 18.08 -12.03 -8.77
C LEU A 361 19.33 -11.35 -8.22
N LEU A 362 19.33 -10.94 -6.95
CA LEU A 362 20.46 -10.23 -6.33
C LEU A 362 21.73 -11.08 -6.22
N LYS A 363 21.60 -12.40 -6.09
CA LYS A 363 22.74 -13.34 -6.11
C LYS A 363 23.39 -13.46 -7.49
N ALA A 364 22.70 -13.11 -8.57
CA ALA A 364 23.32 -13.07 -9.88
C ALA A 364 24.37 -11.94 -9.89
N PRO A 365 25.64 -12.25 -10.18
CA PRO A 365 26.68 -11.23 -10.25
C PRO A 365 26.36 -10.23 -11.35
N TYR A 366 26.61 -8.95 -11.09
CA TYR A 366 26.28 -7.86 -12.00
C TYR A 366 26.92 -8.04 -13.40
N ILE A 367 28.16 -8.54 -13.44
CA ILE A 367 28.87 -8.84 -14.68
C ILE A 367 28.14 -9.91 -15.52
N GLN A 368 27.42 -10.82 -14.88
CA GLN A 368 26.67 -11.90 -15.52
C GLN A 368 25.26 -11.49 -15.95
N ILE A 369 24.80 -10.27 -15.65
CA ILE A 369 23.49 -9.78 -16.11
C ILE A 369 23.59 -9.42 -17.59
N ASN A 370 23.07 -10.25 -18.48
CA ASN A 370 23.04 -10.03 -19.93
C ASN A 370 21.95 -10.92 -20.59
N LYS A 371 21.70 -10.70 -21.89
CA LYS A 371 20.63 -11.40 -22.64
C LYS A 371 20.85 -12.92 -22.81
N GLU A 372 22.07 -13.39 -22.63
CA GLU A 372 22.43 -14.81 -22.75
C GLU A 372 22.41 -15.53 -21.39
N ASN A 373 22.21 -14.80 -20.29
CA ASN A 373 21.98 -15.42 -18.99
C ASN A 373 20.51 -15.89 -18.87
N TYR A 374 20.23 -17.07 -19.44
CA TYR A 374 18.88 -17.65 -19.45
C TYR A 374 18.33 -17.94 -18.04
N TYR A 375 19.21 -18.26 -17.07
CA TYR A 375 18.79 -18.41 -15.68
C TYR A 375 18.24 -17.09 -15.13
N PHE A 376 18.98 -15.99 -15.30
CA PHE A 376 18.53 -14.67 -14.88
C PHE A 376 17.24 -14.24 -15.60
N LYS A 377 17.14 -14.49 -16.90
CA LYS A 377 15.92 -14.22 -17.68
C LYS A 377 14.72 -14.99 -17.18
N ASN A 378 14.90 -16.24 -16.75
CA ASN A 378 13.83 -17.03 -16.16
C ASN A 378 13.37 -16.45 -14.82
N LEU A 379 14.28 -15.94 -13.97
CA LEU A 379 13.91 -15.25 -12.74
C LEU A 379 13.09 -13.98 -13.01
N VAL A 380 13.51 -13.17 -13.99
CA VAL A 380 12.77 -11.97 -14.41
C VAL A 380 11.39 -12.35 -14.96
N TYR A 381 11.32 -13.39 -15.80
CA TYR A 381 10.06 -13.93 -16.30
C TYR A 381 9.14 -14.36 -15.16
N ASP A 382 9.63 -15.15 -14.21
CA ASP A 382 8.87 -15.64 -13.06
C ASP A 382 8.34 -14.49 -12.22
N ARG A 383 9.14 -13.43 -12.03
CA ARG A 383 8.71 -12.22 -11.33
C ARG A 383 7.63 -11.47 -12.10
N ILE A 384 7.75 -11.30 -13.42
CA ILE A 384 6.71 -10.66 -14.25
C ILE A 384 5.42 -11.49 -14.23
N MET A 385 5.50 -12.82 -14.21
CA MET A 385 4.31 -13.66 -14.03
C MET A 385 3.68 -13.48 -12.64
N GLY A 386 4.50 -13.33 -11.60
CA GLY A 386 4.07 -12.95 -10.24
C GLY A 386 3.26 -11.65 -10.23
N GLU A 387 3.77 -10.61 -10.89
CA GLU A 387 3.10 -9.29 -11.02
C GLU A 387 1.70 -9.43 -11.62
N ARG A 388 1.55 -10.26 -12.67
CA ARG A 388 0.24 -10.54 -13.28
C ARG A 388 -0.72 -11.22 -12.32
N VAL A 389 -0.25 -12.16 -11.51
CA VAL A 389 -1.07 -12.84 -10.49
C VAL A 389 -1.48 -11.83 -9.40
N GLU A 390 -0.54 -11.02 -8.91
CA GLU A 390 -0.81 -9.98 -7.92
C GLU A 390 -1.89 -8.99 -8.38
N GLY A 391 -1.88 -8.62 -9.67
CA GLY A 391 -2.87 -7.73 -10.28
C GLY A 391 -4.32 -8.28 -10.29
N THR A 392 -4.50 -9.58 -10.05
CA THR A 392 -5.83 -10.20 -9.91
C THR A 392 -6.34 -10.23 -8.46
N LEU A 393 -5.50 -9.85 -7.49
CA LEU A 393 -5.86 -9.81 -6.07
C LEU A 393 -6.59 -8.52 -5.72
N ASP A 394 -7.11 -8.44 -4.49
CA ASP A 394 -7.71 -7.20 -3.99
C ASP A 394 -6.66 -6.07 -4.00
N LEU A 395 -6.88 -5.07 -4.84
CA LEU A 395 -5.97 -3.95 -5.07
C LEU A 395 -5.77 -3.07 -3.83
N ARG A 396 -6.65 -3.20 -2.83
CA ARG A 396 -6.57 -2.47 -1.56
C ARG A 396 -5.59 -3.10 -0.56
N LEU A 397 -4.98 -4.25 -0.88
CA LEU A 397 -4.06 -4.98 -0.01
C LEU A 397 -2.62 -4.45 -0.06
#